data_AF-A0A0P9GZ79-F1
#
_entry.id   AF-A0A0P9GZ79-F1
#
_cell.length_a   1.000
_cell.length_b   1.000
_cell.length_c   1.000
_cell.angle_alpha   90.00
_cell.angle_beta   90.00
_cell.angle_gamma   90.00
#
_symmetry.space_group_name_H-M   'P 1'
#
loop_
_entity.id
_entity.type
_entity.pdbx_description
1 polymer ?
#
loop_
_entity_poly.entity_id
_entity_poly.type
_entity_poly.pdbx_seq_one_letter_code
_entity_poly.pdbx_strand_id
1 'polypeptide(L)'
;VNCNLQRLDGPVRGNSKVIQEFESLYRAAGWNVIKVIWGGGWDALLEKDKSGLLRQRMMECVDGEYQNYKSQNGAYVREHFFGKYPELLELV
;
A
#
# COMPACT_ATOMS: atom_id res chain seq x y z
N VAL A 1 5.62 15.64 0.14
CA VAL A 1 5.92 15.02 -1.17
C VAL A 1 4.65 14.39 -1.70
N ASN A 2 4.23 14.69 -2.94
CA ASN A 2 3.11 13.98 -3.55
C ASN A 2 3.61 12.62 -4.06
N CYS A 3 3.21 11.54 -3.39
CA CYS A 3 3.65 10.19 -3.70
C CYS A 3 2.60 9.45 -4.53
N ASN A 4 2.33 9.91 -5.76
CA ASN A 4 1.49 9.18 -6.73
C ASN A 4 2.17 7.91 -7.31
N LEU A 5 3.39 7.60 -6.85
CA LEU A 5 4.27 6.47 -7.21
C LEU A 5 4.74 6.44 -8.68
N GLN A 6 4.52 7.51 -9.44
CA GLN A 6 4.85 7.59 -10.87
C GLN A 6 5.86 8.71 -11.18
N ARG A 7 6.61 8.51 -12.25
CA ARG A 7 7.32 9.52 -13.04
C ARG A 7 6.67 9.60 -14.43
N LEU A 8 7.23 10.40 -15.33
CA LEU A 8 6.64 10.62 -16.66
C LEU A 8 6.39 9.30 -17.42
N ASP A 9 7.37 8.40 -17.42
CA ASP A 9 7.32 7.13 -18.17
C ASP A 9 7.20 5.91 -17.25
N GLY A 10 6.28 5.95 -16.29
CA GLY A 10 5.91 4.81 -15.44
C GLY A 10 6.29 4.95 -13.97
N PRO A 11 6.32 3.85 -13.17
CA PRO A 11 6.56 3.94 -11.73
C PRO A 11 7.95 4.50 -11.37
N VAL A 12 8.04 5.23 -10.25
CA VAL A 12 9.36 5.66 -9.71
C VAL A 12 10.18 4.44 -9.28
N ARG A 13 9.53 3.50 -8.59
CA ARG A 13 10.11 2.28 -8.02
C ARG A 13 9.16 1.08 -8.12
N GLY A 14 8.95 0.54 -9.33
CA GLY A 14 7.94 -0.51 -9.55
C GLY A 14 8.10 -1.76 -8.66
N ASN A 15 9.34 -2.20 -8.43
CA ASN A 15 9.65 -3.40 -7.64
C ASN A 15 9.97 -3.12 -6.16
N SER A 16 9.77 -1.90 -5.69
CA SER A 16 9.98 -1.54 -4.28
C SER A 16 8.95 -0.50 -3.82
N LYS A 17 9.27 0.31 -2.81
CA LYS A 17 8.32 1.19 -2.12
C LYS A 17 8.93 2.57 -1.91
N VAL A 18 8.68 3.51 -2.83
CA VAL A 18 9.31 4.84 -2.84
C VAL A 18 8.97 5.64 -1.57
N ILE A 19 7.77 5.46 -1.01
CA ILE A 19 7.36 6.13 0.23
C ILE A 19 8.27 5.70 1.40
N GLN A 20 8.69 4.43 1.46
CA GLN A 20 9.57 3.93 2.51
C GLN A 20 11.03 4.36 2.29
N GLU A 21 11.47 4.43 1.02
CA GLU A 21 12.78 4.99 0.65
C GLU A 21 12.86 6.46 1.14
N PHE A 22 11.83 7.25 0.85
CA PHE A 22 11.73 8.63 1.33
C PHE A 22 11.64 8.71 2.86
N GLU A 23 10.79 7.92 3.50
CA GLU A 23 10.72 7.91 4.97
C GLU A 23 12.10 7.65 5.59
N SER A 24 12.82 6.64 5.10
CA SER A 24 14.13 6.27 5.62
C SER A 24 15.14 7.42 5.43
N LEU A 25 15.18 8.00 4.23
CA LEU A 25 16.07 9.11 3.90
C LEU A 25 15.79 10.35 4.77
N TYR A 26 14.53 10.77 4.87
CA TYR A 26 14.14 11.96 5.64
C TYR A 26 14.36 11.76 7.14
N ARG A 27 14.01 10.58 7.69
CA ARG A 27 14.30 10.27 9.09
C ARG A 27 15.79 10.27 9.39
N ALA A 28 16.61 9.69 8.51
CA ALA A 28 18.07 9.71 8.66
C ALA A 28 18.64 11.14 8.63
N ALA A 29 18.00 12.05 7.89
CA ALA A 29 18.33 13.47 7.88
C ALA A 29 17.78 14.26 9.09
N GLY A 30 17.15 13.60 10.07
CA GLY A 30 16.60 14.23 11.28
C GLY A 30 15.22 14.87 11.09
N TRP A 31 14.52 14.58 10.00
CA TRP A 31 13.19 15.13 9.75
C TRP A 31 12.12 14.33 10.49
N ASN A 32 11.07 15.03 10.92
CA ASN A 32 9.82 14.37 11.30
C ASN A 32 9.05 13.96 10.05
N VAL A 33 8.73 12.67 9.92
CA VAL A 33 8.02 12.12 8.76
C VAL A 33 6.62 11.71 9.17
N ILE A 34 5.63 12.33 8.52
CA ILE A 34 4.22 11.97 8.61
C ILE A 34 3.81 11.32 7.29
N LYS A 35 3.32 10.08 7.36
CA LYS A 35 2.83 9.32 6.22
C LYS A 35 1.31 9.31 6.22
N VAL A 36 0.70 9.85 5.16
CA VAL A 36 -0.74 9.82 4.93
C VAL A 36 -0.99 8.83 3.80
N ILE A 37 -1.32 7.58 4.14
CA ILE A 37 -1.33 6.46 3.18
C ILE A 37 -2.74 6.04 2.79
N TRP A 38 -3.62 5.86 3.78
CA TRP A 38 -4.97 5.33 3.58
C TRP A 38 -6.01 6.38 3.92
N GLY A 39 -7.10 6.40 3.16
CA GLY A 39 -8.29 7.17 3.51
C GLY A 39 -9.15 6.44 4.54
N GLY A 40 -10.09 7.16 5.18
CA GLY A 40 -10.87 6.64 6.31
C GLY A 40 -11.72 5.39 6.03
N GLY A 41 -11.98 5.06 4.76
CA GLY A 41 -12.63 3.78 4.41
C GLY A 41 -11.83 2.53 4.81
N TRP A 42 -10.52 2.67 5.06
CA TRP A 42 -9.66 1.57 5.52
C TRP A 42 -9.66 1.38 7.03
N ASP A 43 -10.11 2.38 7.81
CA ASP A 43 -10.04 2.35 9.27
C ASP A 43 -10.82 1.15 9.83
N ALA A 44 -12.04 0.94 9.33
CA ALA A 44 -12.87 -0.19 9.74
C ALA A 44 -12.27 -1.55 9.38
N LEU A 45 -11.52 -1.66 8.28
CA LEU A 45 -10.85 -2.92 7.89
C LEU A 45 -9.65 -3.20 8.78
N LEU A 46 -8.84 -2.17 9.04
CA LEU A 46 -7.66 -2.26 9.92
C LEU A 46 -8.07 -2.55 11.37
N GLU A 47 -9.18 -2.01 11.85
CA GLU A 47 -9.69 -2.29 13.18
C GLU A 47 -10.26 -3.72 13.30
N LYS A 48 -10.93 -4.22 12.25
CA LYS A 48 -11.47 -5.59 12.20
C LYS A 48 -10.37 -6.65 12.11
N ASP A 49 -9.26 -6.36 11.43
CA ASP A 49 -8.17 -7.31 11.26
C ASP A 49 -7.42 -7.59 12.59
N LYS A 50 -7.78 -8.68 13.26
CA LYS A 50 -7.09 -9.15 14.47
C LYS A 50 -5.87 -10.01 14.18
N SER A 51 -5.72 -10.47 12.94
CA SER A 51 -4.59 -11.32 12.52
C SER A 51 -3.33 -10.50 12.22
N GLY A 52 -3.51 -9.22 11.84
CA GLY A 52 -2.43 -8.36 11.35
C GLY A 52 -2.05 -8.64 9.89
N LEU A 53 -2.71 -9.59 9.23
CA LEU A 53 -2.45 -9.97 7.84
C LEU A 53 -2.73 -8.83 6.87
N LEU A 54 -3.66 -7.92 7.17
CA LEU A 54 -3.97 -6.80 6.29
C LEU A 54 -2.79 -5.84 6.26
N ARG A 55 -2.24 -5.53 7.44
CA ARG A 55 -1.02 -4.70 7.55
C ARG A 55 0.17 -5.40 6.89
N GLN A 56 0.32 -6.70 7.08
CA GLN A 56 1.37 -7.48 6.42
C GLN A 56 1.22 -7.39 4.89
N ARG A 57 0.03 -7.64 4.35
CA ARG A 57 -0.27 -7.55 2.92
C ARG A 57 0.07 -6.18 2.35
N MET A 58 -0.32 -5.11 3.06
CA MET A 58 -0.03 -3.73 2.67
C MET A 58 1.48 -3.44 2.58
N MET A 59 2.27 -4.06 3.48
CA MET A 59 3.72 -3.91 3.54
C MET A 59 4.43 -4.73 2.46
N GLU A 60 3.93 -5.93 2.14
CA GLU A 60 4.47 -6.78 1.08
C GLU A 60 4.20 -6.23 -0.33
N CYS A 61 3.08 -5.52 -0.52
CA CYS A 61 2.77 -4.92 -1.82
C CYS A 61 3.84 -3.93 -2.26
N VAL A 62 4.37 -4.08 -3.48
CA VAL A 62 5.27 -3.09 -4.10
C VAL A 62 4.49 -2.03 -4.87
N ASP A 63 5.12 -0.89 -5.18
CA ASP A 63 4.45 0.24 -5.83
C ASP A 63 3.86 -0.14 -7.20
N GLY A 64 4.52 -1.01 -7.96
CA GLY A 64 4.03 -1.51 -9.23
C GLY A 64 2.71 -2.29 -9.11
N GLU A 65 2.57 -3.11 -8.06
CA GLU A 65 1.31 -3.80 -7.77
C GLU A 65 0.21 -2.80 -7.41
N TYR A 66 0.50 -1.78 -6.59
CA TYR A 66 -0.47 -0.73 -6.28
C TYR A 66 -0.92 0.07 -7.50
N GLN A 67 0.00 0.35 -8.44
CA GLN A 67 -0.36 0.97 -9.71
C GLN A 67 -1.27 0.06 -10.54
N ASN A 68 -0.99 -1.24 -10.58
CA ASN A 68 -1.85 -2.20 -11.27
C ASN A 68 -3.23 -2.33 -10.59
N TYR A 69 -3.31 -2.37 -9.26
CA TYR A 69 -4.60 -2.36 -8.56
C TYR A 69 -5.41 -1.11 -8.86
N LYS A 70 -4.76 0.04 -9.02
CA LYS A 70 -5.41 1.31 -9.35
C LYS A 70 -5.96 1.35 -10.79
N SER A 71 -5.34 0.65 -11.73
CA SER A 71 -5.80 0.56 -13.13
C SER A 71 -6.87 -0.50 -13.35
N GLN A 72 -7.11 -1.38 -12.37
CA GLN A 72 -8.04 -2.50 -12.45
C GLN A 72 -9.35 -2.24 -11.67
N ASN A 73 -10.27 -3.20 -11.75
CA ASN A 73 -11.56 -3.12 -11.07
C ASN A 73 -11.53 -3.75 -9.65
N GLY A 74 -12.62 -3.58 -8.90
CA GLY A 74 -12.72 -4.11 -7.53
C GLY A 74 -12.62 -5.63 -7.43
N ALA A 75 -13.10 -6.38 -8.43
CA ALA A 75 -12.99 -7.84 -8.44
C ALA A 75 -11.52 -8.29 -8.51
N TYR A 76 -10.72 -7.62 -9.35
CA TYR A 76 -9.29 -7.86 -9.45
C TYR A 76 -8.57 -7.56 -8.14
N VAL A 77 -8.91 -6.46 -7.46
CA VAL A 77 -8.35 -6.13 -6.13
C VAL A 77 -8.75 -7.16 -5.08
N ARG A 78 -10.02 -7.60 -5.08
CA ARG A 78 -10.51 -8.65 -4.17
C ARG A 78 -9.72 -9.95 -4.34
N GLU A 79 -9.48 -10.37 -5.57
CA GLU A 79 -8.74 -11.58 -5.89
C GLU A 79 -7.23 -11.46 -5.61
N HIS A 80 -6.58 -10.38 -6.06
CA HIS A 80 -5.10 -10.30 -6.09
C HIS A 80 -4.49 -9.56 -4.89
N PHE A 81 -5.23 -8.66 -4.23
CA PHE A 81 -4.78 -8.02 -3.00
C PHE A 81 -5.27 -8.78 -1.78
N PHE A 82 -6.59 -8.87 -1.59
CA PHE A 82 -7.18 -9.53 -0.43
C PHE A 82 -7.04 -11.06 -0.55
N GLY A 83 -7.30 -11.64 -1.72
CA GLY A 83 -7.20 -13.10 -1.94
C GLY A 83 -5.80 -13.71 -1.82
N LYS A 84 -4.74 -12.90 -1.61
CA LYS A 84 -3.41 -13.43 -1.26
C LYS A 84 -3.43 -14.24 0.04
N TYR A 85 -4.29 -13.85 0.98
CA TYR A 85 -4.55 -14.58 2.22
C TYR A 85 -6.06 -14.84 2.31
N PRO A 86 -6.51 -16.10 2.36
CA PRO A 86 -7.94 -16.42 2.43
C PRO A 86 -8.69 -15.66 3.54
N GLU A 87 -8.04 -15.44 4.69
CA GLU A 87 -8.56 -14.70 5.83
C GLU A 87 -8.90 -13.23 5.50
N LEU A 88 -8.16 -12.62 4.58
CA LEU A 88 -8.42 -11.23 4.18
C LEU A 88 -9.64 -11.10 3.27
N LEU A 89 -10.09 -12.19 2.64
CA LEU A 89 -11.36 -12.18 1.87
C LEU A 89 -12.58 -12.06 2.79
N GLU A 90 -12.46 -12.47 4.06
CA GLU A 90 -13.54 -12.35 5.04
C GLU A 90 -13.75 -10.90 5.50
N LEU A 91 -12.76 -10.02 5.25
CA LEU A 91 -12.84 -8.60 5.61
C LEU A 91 -13.63 -7.77 4.58
N VAL A 92 -13.85 -8.26 3.36
CA VAL A 92 -14.32 -7.47 2.20
C VAL A 92 -15.47 -8.07 1.42
#